data_AF-A0A0C3C3R9-F1
#
_entry.id   AF-A0A0C3C3R9-F1
#
_cell.length_a   1.000
_cell.length_b   1.000
_cell.length_c   1.000
_cell.angle_alpha   90.00
_cell.angle_beta   90.00
_cell.angle_gamma   90.00
#
_symmetry.space_group_name_H-M   'P 1'
#
loop_
_entity.id
_entity.type
_entity.pdbx_description
1 polymer ?
#
loop_
_entity_poly.entity_id
_entity_poly.type
_entity_poly.pdbx_seq_one_letter_code
_entity_poly.pdbx_strand_id
1 'polypeptide(L)'
;MYSTTCTRSASSVAVLKQPLASQPTLPQQIQALPEVQVDDLPISSMSDHKVAIGWDPRTWSRFHHIWLRDHCRCPKCFHAATKQRLVNTFEIPPDIRPIHVESKPEGLEVTWPSSEPHVSLYPWSWLQTNSYDPPVKGNDASKDFRPILWSSKIDKAPPCVTFDEAMAEDDRGLLKWLSNIDRFGFCFVSGVPATPEATEELSKRIAFIRETQYGKFWDFTSDLAKGDTAYTTLALGAHTDNTYFTDPCGLQLFHLLSHENGTGGATLLVDGFYVASILKELHPDVYDILSRIPVPAHAAGEPSELFRPSPPSGYPVLRHDSITGDLIQVRWNNDDRSVMNALDPYLVEEWYNAIRTWHKLLTSPDSEYWVQLTPGTAVVINNHRVLHGRSAFDGKRRMCGAYIGMDEYHSKLAVLQEKFATNSVSHSTDANKRSVWSVAF
;
A
#
# COMPACT_ATOMS: atom_id res chain seq x y z
N MET A 1 -21.04 30.83 -69.01
CA MET A 1 -20.08 30.99 -70.13
C MET A 1 -18.74 30.50 -69.62
N TYR A 2 -18.09 29.44 -70.08
CA TYR A 2 -18.30 28.33 -71.02
C TYR A 2 -17.48 27.18 -70.37
N SER A 3 -18.03 25.98 -70.11
CA SER A 3 -17.96 24.76 -70.95
C SER A 3 -16.56 24.56 -71.58
N THR A 4 -15.92 23.38 -71.58
CA THR A 4 -16.36 22.23 -72.39
C THR A 4 -15.55 20.94 -72.11
N THR A 5 -16.31 19.85 -71.95
CA THR A 5 -16.20 18.51 -72.58
C THR A 5 -15.05 17.51 -72.41
N CYS A 6 -15.51 16.35 -71.92
CA CYS A 6 -15.19 14.95 -72.19
C CYS A 6 -14.90 14.55 -73.66
N THR A 7 -13.99 13.58 -73.89
CA THR A 7 -14.11 12.35 -74.74
C THR A 7 -12.72 11.70 -74.98
N ARG A 8 -12.46 10.50 -74.44
CA ARG A 8 -12.42 9.15 -75.10
C ARG A 8 -11.46 8.98 -76.29
N SER A 9 -10.49 8.07 -76.16
CA SER A 9 -10.31 6.94 -77.10
C SER A 9 -9.37 5.82 -76.60
N ALA A 10 -9.81 4.58 -76.91
CA ALA A 10 -9.09 3.32 -77.20
C ALA A 10 -8.11 2.73 -76.16
N SER A 11 -8.42 1.63 -75.47
CA SER A 11 -8.49 0.22 -75.92
C SER A 11 -7.13 -0.40 -76.28
N SER A 12 -6.54 -1.18 -75.36
CA SER A 12 -6.18 -2.60 -75.60
C SER A 12 -5.55 -3.23 -74.36
N VAL A 13 -6.10 -4.37 -73.98
CA VAL A 13 -5.75 -5.23 -72.86
C VAL A 13 -4.47 -6.01 -73.15
N ALA A 14 -3.52 -6.03 -72.21
CA ALA A 14 -2.55 -7.11 -72.07
C ALA A 14 -2.39 -7.44 -70.58
N VAL A 15 -2.62 -8.72 -70.29
CA VAL A 15 -2.83 -9.34 -68.99
C VAL A 15 -1.51 -9.47 -68.22
N LEU A 16 -1.48 -9.00 -66.97
CA LEU A 16 -0.54 -9.47 -65.95
C LEU A 16 -1.34 -9.96 -64.75
N LYS A 17 -1.26 -11.28 -64.52
CA LYS A 17 -1.93 -12.01 -63.44
C LYS A 17 -1.47 -11.49 -62.07
N GLN A 18 -2.38 -10.89 -61.31
CA GLN A 18 -2.25 -10.76 -59.87
C GLN A 18 -2.67 -12.09 -59.21
N PRO A 19 -1.94 -12.59 -58.19
CA PRO A 19 -2.41 -13.73 -57.40
C PRO A 19 -3.61 -13.29 -56.55
N LEU A 20 -4.65 -14.15 -56.53
CA LEU A 20 -5.85 -13.95 -55.72
C LEU A 20 -5.48 -13.76 -54.24
N ALA A 21 -6.11 -12.74 -53.64
CA ALA A 21 -6.21 -12.57 -52.21
C ALA A 21 -6.87 -13.81 -51.59
N SER A 22 -6.13 -14.49 -50.71
CA SER A 22 -6.65 -15.54 -49.85
C SER A 22 -7.55 -14.92 -48.77
N GLN A 23 -8.77 -15.46 -48.64
CA GLN A 23 -9.72 -15.13 -47.58
C GLN A 23 -9.07 -15.26 -46.20
N PRO A 24 -9.48 -14.44 -45.21
CA PRO A 24 -9.02 -14.59 -43.84
C PRO A 24 -9.56 -15.91 -43.27
N THR A 25 -8.67 -16.88 -43.13
CA THR A 25 -8.90 -18.11 -42.37
C THR A 25 -9.18 -17.75 -40.91
N LEU A 26 -10.31 -18.22 -40.37
CA LEU A 26 -10.62 -18.14 -38.94
C LEU A 26 -9.42 -18.66 -38.11
N PRO A 27 -9.08 -18.01 -36.98
CA PRO A 27 -8.11 -18.57 -36.06
C PRO A 27 -8.55 -19.97 -35.62
N GLN A 28 -7.58 -20.87 -35.68
CA GLN A 28 -7.68 -22.28 -35.34
C GLN A 28 -8.35 -22.51 -33.99
N GLN A 29 -9.05 -23.64 -33.93
CA GLN A 29 -9.60 -24.30 -32.75
C GLN A 29 -8.83 -23.95 -31.48
N ILE A 30 -9.57 -23.50 -30.47
CA ILE A 30 -9.13 -23.48 -29.07
C ILE A 30 -8.54 -24.86 -28.80
N GLN A 31 -7.21 -24.96 -28.74
CA GLN A 31 -6.55 -26.13 -28.20
C GLN A 31 -7.02 -26.24 -26.76
N ALA A 32 -7.84 -27.27 -26.50
CA ALA A 32 -8.08 -27.70 -25.14
C ALA A 32 -6.72 -27.81 -24.45
N LEU A 33 -6.58 -27.16 -23.30
CA LEU A 33 -5.43 -27.37 -22.42
C LEU A 33 -5.24 -28.89 -22.26
N PRO A 34 -4.01 -29.40 -22.31
CA PRO A 34 -3.78 -30.83 -22.13
C PRO A 34 -4.47 -31.30 -20.84
N GLU A 35 -5.17 -32.43 -20.90
CA GLU A 35 -5.70 -33.08 -19.71
C GLU A 35 -4.56 -33.27 -18.72
N VAL A 36 -4.71 -32.72 -17.51
CA VAL A 36 -3.75 -32.89 -16.42
C VAL A 36 -3.61 -34.39 -16.17
N GLN A 37 -2.46 -34.96 -16.53
CA GLN A 37 -2.16 -36.34 -16.20
C GLN A 37 -2.00 -36.46 -14.69
N VAL A 38 -2.53 -37.54 -14.10
CA VAL A 38 -2.51 -37.80 -12.65
C VAL A 38 -1.08 -37.76 -12.06
N ASP A 39 -0.06 -37.95 -12.91
CA ASP A 39 1.36 -37.98 -12.54
C ASP A 39 1.99 -36.60 -12.23
N ASP A 40 1.30 -35.47 -12.49
CA ASP A 40 1.80 -34.11 -12.22
C ASP A 40 1.16 -33.43 -10.98
N LEU A 41 0.31 -34.14 -10.23
CA LEU A 41 -0.31 -33.58 -9.04
C LEU A 41 0.66 -33.53 -7.85
N PRO A 42 0.57 -32.50 -6.98
CA PRO A 42 1.30 -32.51 -5.72
C PRO A 42 1.01 -33.78 -4.93
N ILE A 43 2.07 -34.46 -4.48
CA ILE A 43 1.94 -35.72 -3.74
C ILE A 43 1.54 -35.39 -2.31
N SER A 44 0.40 -35.92 -1.86
CA SER A 44 -0.06 -35.76 -0.48
C SER A 44 0.15 -37.04 0.33
N SER A 45 0.54 -36.89 1.59
CA SER A 45 0.62 -37.98 2.56
C SER A 45 0.18 -37.50 3.93
N MET A 46 -0.45 -38.39 4.71
CA MET A 46 -0.98 -38.06 6.03
C MET A 46 -0.15 -38.73 7.13
N SER A 47 0.19 -37.93 8.14
CA SER A 47 0.76 -38.38 9.42
C SER A 47 -0.29 -38.32 10.54
N ASP A 48 0.09 -38.50 11.80
CA ASP A 48 -0.88 -38.46 12.91
C ASP A 48 -1.49 -37.06 13.14
N HIS A 49 -0.77 -35.99 12.82
CA HIS A 49 -1.22 -34.61 13.09
C HIS A 49 -1.16 -33.67 11.89
N LYS A 50 -0.54 -34.08 10.78
CA LYS A 50 -0.29 -33.21 9.62
C LYS A 50 -0.52 -33.95 8.31
N VAL A 51 -0.94 -33.20 7.30
CA VAL A 51 -0.81 -33.57 5.88
C VAL A 51 0.47 -32.96 5.34
N ALA A 52 1.34 -33.77 4.75
CA ALA A 52 2.50 -33.34 3.99
C ALA A 52 2.16 -33.30 2.50
N ILE A 53 2.58 -32.23 1.82
CA ILE A 53 2.37 -31.99 0.40
C ILE A 53 3.75 -31.78 -0.24
N GLY A 54 4.12 -32.61 -1.20
CA GLY A 54 5.29 -32.42 -2.05
C GLY A 54 4.88 -31.67 -3.32
N TRP A 55 5.35 -30.43 -3.47
CA TRP A 55 5.09 -29.59 -4.65
C TRP A 55 5.98 -30.01 -5.82
N ASP A 56 7.23 -30.34 -5.52
CA ASP A 56 8.26 -30.82 -6.44
C ASP A 56 9.32 -31.61 -5.65
N PRO A 57 10.36 -32.21 -6.27
CA PRO A 57 11.36 -33.02 -5.57
C PRO A 57 12.14 -32.31 -4.45
N ARG A 58 12.12 -30.97 -4.39
CA ARG A 58 12.87 -30.15 -3.43
C ARG A 58 11.97 -29.30 -2.53
N THR A 59 10.73 -29.04 -2.95
CA THR A 59 9.80 -28.16 -2.21
C THR A 59 8.63 -28.96 -1.66
N TRP A 60 8.41 -28.83 -0.35
CA TRP A 60 7.29 -29.47 0.34
C TRP A 60 6.74 -28.55 1.43
N SER A 61 5.52 -28.85 1.88
CA SER A 61 4.84 -28.16 2.97
C SER A 61 4.11 -29.16 3.86
N ARG A 62 3.90 -28.80 5.13
CA ARG A 62 3.10 -29.57 6.08
C ARG A 62 2.02 -28.68 6.69
N PHE A 63 0.81 -29.21 6.77
CA PHE A 63 -0.34 -28.52 7.35
C PHE A 63 -0.94 -29.38 8.44
N HIS A 64 -1.07 -28.82 9.64
CA HIS A 64 -1.75 -29.50 10.74
C HIS A 64 -3.23 -29.76 10.41
N HIS A 65 -3.74 -30.89 10.86
CA HIS A 65 -5.15 -31.27 10.67
C HIS A 65 -6.11 -30.21 11.21
N ILE A 66 -5.86 -29.75 12.44
CA ILE A 66 -6.63 -28.68 13.06
C ILE A 66 -6.64 -27.41 12.19
N TRP A 67 -5.50 -27.04 11.62
CA TRP A 67 -5.39 -25.85 10.77
C TRP A 67 -6.19 -25.99 9.48
N LEU A 68 -6.09 -27.14 8.80
CA LEU A 68 -6.89 -27.41 7.60
C LEU A 68 -8.39 -27.31 7.95
N ARG A 69 -8.84 -28.03 8.98
CA ARG A 69 -10.26 -28.04 9.38
C ARG A 69 -10.76 -26.65 9.75
N ASP A 70 -9.95 -25.87 10.45
CA ASP A 70 -10.23 -24.49 10.87
C ASP A 70 -10.37 -23.52 9.70
N HIS A 71 -9.67 -23.78 8.59
CA HIS A 71 -9.65 -22.94 7.39
C HIS A 71 -10.48 -23.49 6.22
N CYS A 72 -11.36 -24.47 6.48
CA CYS A 72 -12.32 -24.94 5.47
C CYS A 72 -13.19 -23.77 4.96
N ARG A 73 -13.29 -23.62 3.63
CA ARG A 73 -14.11 -22.57 3.00
C ARG A 73 -15.42 -23.08 2.39
N CYS A 74 -15.88 -24.27 2.78
CA CYS A 74 -17.20 -24.76 2.35
C CYS A 74 -18.32 -23.85 2.90
N PRO A 75 -19.53 -23.83 2.30
CA PRO A 75 -20.61 -22.94 2.73
C PRO A 75 -21.04 -23.07 4.19
N LYS A 76 -20.76 -24.22 4.84
CA LYS A 76 -21.01 -24.44 6.28
C LYS A 76 -19.94 -23.80 7.18
N CYS A 77 -18.73 -23.59 6.68
CA CYS A 77 -17.59 -23.08 7.46
C CYS A 77 -17.20 -21.65 7.11
N PHE A 78 -17.65 -21.13 5.96
CA PHE A 78 -17.28 -19.80 5.51
C PHE A 78 -18.41 -19.17 4.70
N HIS A 79 -18.80 -17.95 5.08
CA HIS A 79 -19.93 -17.27 4.45
C HIS A 79 -19.49 -16.58 3.15
N ALA A 80 -20.02 -17.05 2.02
CA ALA A 80 -19.57 -16.61 0.69
C ALA A 80 -19.76 -15.10 0.41
N ALA A 81 -20.77 -14.45 0.99
CA ALA A 81 -20.99 -13.01 0.79
C ALA A 81 -20.10 -12.14 1.70
N THR A 82 -20.17 -12.32 3.02
CA THR A 82 -19.42 -11.51 4.00
C THR A 82 -17.93 -11.85 4.07
N LYS A 83 -17.52 -13.00 3.50
CA LYS A 83 -16.15 -13.54 3.61
C LYS A 83 -15.71 -13.72 5.06
N GLN A 84 -16.65 -14.11 5.92
CA GLN A 84 -16.39 -14.36 7.33
C GLN A 84 -16.47 -15.86 7.64
N ARG A 85 -15.69 -16.27 8.65
CA ARG A 85 -15.69 -17.64 9.16
C ARG A 85 -17.00 -17.91 9.89
N LEU A 86 -17.60 -19.07 9.60
CA LEU A 86 -18.77 -19.62 10.30
C LEU A 86 -18.40 -20.77 11.23
N VAL A 87 -17.23 -21.39 11.00
CA VAL A 87 -16.73 -22.47 11.84
C VAL A 87 -16.46 -21.96 13.25
N ASN A 88 -17.00 -22.65 14.25
CA ASN A 88 -16.59 -22.49 15.64
C ASN A 88 -15.31 -23.30 15.88
N THR A 89 -14.15 -22.62 15.89
CA THR A 89 -12.84 -23.26 16.14
C THR A 89 -12.82 -24.09 17.40
N PHE A 90 -13.51 -23.63 18.45
CA PHE A 90 -13.49 -24.24 19.77
C PHE A 90 -14.28 -25.56 19.84
N GLU A 91 -15.11 -25.84 18.84
CA GLU A 91 -15.82 -27.12 18.69
C GLU A 91 -15.04 -28.14 17.87
N ILE A 92 -13.92 -27.74 17.23
CA ILE A 92 -13.08 -28.68 16.51
C ILE A 92 -12.30 -29.52 17.55
N PRO A 93 -12.42 -30.86 17.54
CA PRO A 93 -11.66 -31.70 18.45
C PRO A 93 -10.15 -31.43 18.34
N PRO A 94 -9.42 -31.26 19.47
CA PRO A 94 -7.97 -31.03 19.42
C PRO A 94 -7.17 -32.14 18.71
N ASP A 95 -7.71 -33.36 18.72
CA ASP A 95 -7.17 -34.56 18.10
C ASP A 95 -7.80 -34.88 16.73
N ILE A 96 -8.48 -33.92 16.10
CA ILE A 96 -9.13 -34.10 14.79
C ILE A 96 -8.16 -34.72 13.78
N ARG A 97 -8.60 -35.83 13.16
CA ARG A 97 -7.84 -36.55 12.15
C ARG A 97 -8.71 -36.77 10.91
N PRO A 98 -8.23 -36.47 9.69
CA PRO A 98 -8.95 -36.81 8.47
C PRO A 98 -9.20 -38.31 8.38
N ILE A 99 -10.36 -38.68 7.82
CA ILE A 99 -10.65 -40.04 7.37
C ILE A 99 -9.90 -40.33 6.07
N HIS A 100 -9.87 -39.35 5.16
CA HIS A 100 -9.26 -39.46 3.84
C HIS A 100 -8.62 -38.13 3.43
N VAL A 101 -7.52 -38.23 2.68
CA VAL A 101 -6.81 -37.12 2.06
C VAL A 101 -6.48 -37.52 0.63
N GLU A 102 -6.86 -36.70 -0.34
CA GLU A 102 -6.65 -36.99 -1.75
C GLU A 102 -6.18 -35.76 -2.51
N SER A 103 -5.17 -35.93 -3.37
CA SER A 103 -4.78 -34.91 -4.33
C SER A 103 -5.73 -34.93 -5.53
N LYS A 104 -6.43 -33.82 -5.78
CA LYS A 104 -7.27 -33.60 -6.96
C LYS A 104 -6.64 -32.55 -7.89
N PRO A 105 -7.01 -32.47 -9.17
CA PRO A 105 -6.51 -31.43 -10.08
C PRO A 105 -6.67 -30.00 -9.54
N GLU A 106 -7.81 -29.72 -8.92
CA GLU A 106 -8.16 -28.40 -8.42
C GLU A 106 -7.61 -28.08 -7.02
N GLY A 107 -7.14 -29.08 -6.27
CA GLY A 107 -6.66 -28.87 -4.90
C GLY A 107 -6.53 -30.14 -4.05
N LEU A 108 -6.23 -29.95 -2.77
CA LEU A 108 -6.23 -31.01 -1.77
C LEU A 108 -7.66 -31.23 -1.25
N GLU A 109 -8.21 -32.42 -1.42
CA GLU A 109 -9.47 -32.83 -0.80
C GLU A 109 -9.19 -33.54 0.55
N VAL A 110 -9.92 -33.14 1.59
CA VAL A 110 -9.79 -33.69 2.94
C VAL A 110 -11.18 -34.02 3.50
N THR A 111 -11.38 -35.28 3.86
CA THR A 111 -12.64 -35.78 4.45
C THR A 111 -12.48 -35.93 5.95
N TRP A 112 -13.38 -35.33 6.72
CA TRP A 112 -13.33 -35.26 8.17
C TRP A 112 -14.38 -36.14 8.86
N PRO A 113 -14.07 -36.67 10.06
CA PRO A 113 -15.06 -37.38 10.88
C PRO A 113 -16.13 -36.40 11.37
N SER A 114 -17.39 -36.74 11.12
CA SER A 114 -18.54 -35.90 11.40
C SER A 114 -19.83 -36.72 11.32
N SER A 115 -20.87 -36.30 12.04
CA SER A 115 -22.21 -36.90 11.95
C SER A 115 -22.81 -36.81 10.54
N GLU A 116 -22.47 -35.75 9.81
CA GLU A 116 -22.70 -35.61 8.36
C GLU A 116 -21.35 -35.52 7.64
N PRO A 117 -21.09 -36.27 6.55
CA PRO A 117 -19.82 -36.21 5.84
C PRO A 117 -19.36 -34.76 5.57
N HIS A 118 -18.20 -34.39 6.08
CA HIS A 118 -17.63 -33.05 5.90
C HIS A 118 -16.39 -33.15 5.02
N VAL A 119 -16.46 -32.55 3.84
CA VAL A 119 -15.36 -32.53 2.87
C VAL A 119 -14.89 -31.10 2.70
N SER A 120 -13.57 -30.92 2.74
CA SER A 120 -12.90 -29.64 2.51
C SER A 120 -12.01 -29.77 1.28
N LEU A 121 -12.08 -28.81 0.37
CA LEU A 121 -11.21 -28.76 -0.82
C LEU A 121 -10.39 -27.47 -0.77
N TYR A 122 -9.06 -27.56 -0.82
CA TYR A 122 -8.16 -26.41 -0.73
C TYR A 122 -7.38 -26.24 -2.03
N PRO A 123 -7.50 -25.11 -2.76
CA PRO A 123 -6.73 -24.88 -3.96
C PRO A 123 -5.23 -24.94 -3.72
N TRP A 124 -4.48 -25.55 -4.65
CA TRP A 124 -3.03 -25.70 -4.52
C TRP A 124 -2.30 -24.38 -4.32
N SER A 125 -2.66 -23.35 -5.07
CA SER A 125 -2.08 -21.99 -4.94
C SER A 125 -2.32 -21.36 -3.58
N TRP A 126 -3.51 -21.59 -2.99
CA TRP A 126 -3.85 -21.09 -1.66
C TRP A 126 -3.03 -21.80 -0.58
N LEU A 127 -2.91 -23.13 -0.65
CA LEU A 127 -2.06 -23.88 0.28
C LEU A 127 -0.59 -23.48 0.17
N GLN A 128 -0.07 -23.33 -1.06
CA GLN A 128 1.32 -22.93 -1.27
C GLN A 128 1.61 -21.53 -0.68
N THR A 129 0.70 -20.57 -0.90
CA THR A 129 0.79 -19.20 -0.35
C THR A 129 0.73 -19.19 1.18
N ASN A 130 -0.09 -20.06 1.77
CA ASN A 130 -0.28 -20.14 3.22
C ASN A 130 0.59 -21.21 3.88
N SER A 131 1.65 -21.68 3.21
CA SER A 131 2.58 -22.63 3.81
C SER A 131 3.32 -21.97 4.98
N TYR A 132 3.32 -22.63 6.14
CA TYR A 132 4.02 -22.17 7.34
C TYR A 132 5.04 -23.20 7.87
N ASP A 133 5.06 -24.42 7.32
CA ASP A 133 5.95 -25.49 7.77
C ASP A 133 6.53 -26.29 6.58
N PRO A 134 7.65 -25.85 5.98
CA PRO A 134 8.25 -24.53 6.16
C PRO A 134 7.45 -23.44 5.43
N PRO A 135 7.69 -22.16 5.72
CA PRO A 135 7.23 -21.07 4.86
C PRO A 135 7.77 -21.26 3.45
N VAL A 136 6.88 -21.42 2.46
CA VAL A 136 7.27 -21.46 1.06
C VAL A 136 7.30 -20.03 0.57
N LYS A 137 8.49 -19.53 0.23
CA LYS A 137 8.63 -18.25 -0.46
C LYS A 137 8.04 -18.42 -1.86
N GLY A 138 6.76 -18.14 -2.04
CA GLY A 138 6.15 -18.14 -3.36
C GLY A 138 6.89 -17.21 -4.33
N ASN A 139 6.57 -17.34 -5.62
CA ASN A 139 6.64 -16.23 -6.58
C ASN A 139 5.64 -15.16 -6.12
N ASP A 140 5.96 -14.54 -4.99
CA ASP A 140 5.10 -13.59 -4.35
C ASP A 140 5.12 -12.35 -5.23
N ALA A 141 3.99 -12.06 -5.87
CA ALA A 141 3.82 -10.81 -6.60
C ALA A 141 4.12 -9.60 -5.68
N SER A 142 4.08 -9.79 -4.35
CA SER A 142 4.54 -8.82 -3.34
C SER A 142 6.03 -8.45 -3.45
N LYS A 143 6.91 -9.30 -4.02
CA LYS A 143 8.34 -8.97 -4.21
C LYS A 143 8.55 -7.86 -5.22
N ASP A 144 7.61 -7.66 -6.16
CA ASP A 144 7.67 -6.57 -7.14
C ASP A 144 7.29 -5.21 -6.53
N PHE A 145 6.78 -5.18 -5.29
CA PHE A 145 6.29 -3.97 -4.62
C PHE A 145 7.12 -3.59 -3.38
N ARG A 146 8.43 -3.87 -3.38
CA ARG A 146 9.30 -3.31 -2.33
C ARG A 146 9.35 -1.79 -2.45
N PRO A 147 9.31 -1.06 -1.31
CA PRO A 147 9.59 0.36 -1.28
C PRO A 147 10.90 0.69 -2.02
N ILE A 148 10.85 1.64 -2.95
CA ILE A 148 12.04 2.19 -3.59
C ILE A 148 12.55 3.30 -2.68
N LEU A 149 13.68 3.05 -2.00
CA LEU A 149 14.34 4.05 -1.17
C LEU A 149 14.96 5.14 -2.05
N TRP A 150 14.86 6.39 -1.62
CA TRP A 150 15.39 7.51 -2.38
C TRP A 150 16.09 8.56 -1.52
N SER A 151 17.08 9.20 -2.15
CA SER A 151 17.80 10.38 -1.66
C SER A 151 17.30 11.62 -2.40
N SER A 152 17.91 12.78 -2.17
CA SER A 152 17.60 14.06 -2.84
C SER A 152 17.62 13.98 -4.37
N LYS A 153 18.27 12.96 -4.95
CA LYS A 153 18.26 12.62 -6.38
C LYS A 153 16.89 12.29 -6.96
N ILE A 154 15.86 12.11 -6.13
CA ILE A 154 14.47 11.95 -6.58
C ILE A 154 13.97 13.19 -7.34
N ASP A 155 14.61 14.35 -7.14
CA ASP A 155 14.34 15.61 -7.83
C ASP A 155 14.35 15.52 -9.36
N LYS A 156 15.12 14.59 -9.93
CA LYS A 156 15.22 14.36 -11.38
C LYS A 156 13.95 13.78 -11.99
N ALA A 157 13.21 12.99 -11.22
CA ALA A 157 12.02 12.28 -11.70
C ALA A 157 11.05 11.99 -10.54
N PRO A 158 10.49 13.03 -9.89
CA PRO A 158 9.57 12.81 -8.79
C PRO A 158 8.29 12.14 -9.29
N PRO A 159 7.69 11.21 -8.51
CA PRO A 159 6.43 10.57 -8.88
C PRO A 159 5.33 11.61 -9.02
N CYS A 160 4.66 11.61 -10.18
CA CYS A 160 3.60 12.57 -10.50
C CYS A 160 2.54 11.93 -11.40
N VAL A 161 1.28 12.32 -11.18
CA VAL A 161 0.13 12.09 -12.07
C VAL A 161 -0.58 13.41 -12.33
N THR A 162 -1.43 13.50 -13.34
CA THR A 162 -2.30 14.67 -13.50
C THR A 162 -3.61 14.48 -12.74
N PHE A 163 -4.28 15.59 -12.42
CA PHE A 163 -5.63 15.57 -11.84
C PHE A 163 -6.61 14.80 -12.72
N ASP A 164 -6.58 15.02 -14.03
CA ASP A 164 -7.41 14.29 -14.99
C ASP A 164 -7.14 12.78 -14.97
N GLU A 165 -5.88 12.34 -14.90
CA GLU A 165 -5.52 10.92 -14.74
C GLU A 165 -6.10 10.36 -13.43
N ALA A 166 -5.91 11.07 -12.31
CA ALA A 166 -6.35 10.62 -10.99
C ALA A 166 -7.88 10.52 -10.87
N MET A 167 -8.60 11.44 -11.52
CA MET A 167 -10.06 11.55 -11.46
C MET A 167 -10.79 10.75 -12.53
N ALA A 168 -10.09 10.19 -13.53
CA ALA A 168 -10.69 9.37 -14.57
C ALA A 168 -11.52 8.19 -13.99
N GLU A 169 -12.69 7.94 -14.59
CA GLU A 169 -13.64 6.90 -14.15
C GLU A 169 -13.11 5.47 -14.31
N ASP A 170 -12.12 5.26 -15.18
CA ASP A 170 -11.59 3.93 -15.46
C ASP A 170 -10.71 3.37 -14.33
N ASP A 171 -10.32 4.21 -13.36
CA ASP A 171 -9.44 3.95 -12.21
C ASP A 171 -7.96 3.65 -12.54
N ARG A 172 -7.51 3.74 -13.80
CA ARG A 172 -6.12 3.42 -14.16
C ARG A 172 -5.15 4.45 -13.58
N GLY A 173 -5.48 5.73 -13.70
CA GLY A 173 -4.67 6.80 -13.13
C GLY A 173 -4.69 6.81 -11.60
N LEU A 174 -5.81 6.44 -10.96
CA LEU A 174 -5.86 6.24 -9.51
C LEU A 174 -4.95 5.08 -9.07
N LEU A 175 -4.97 3.93 -9.75
CA LEU A 175 -4.04 2.83 -9.44
C LEU A 175 -2.58 3.30 -9.56
N LYS A 176 -2.23 3.98 -10.65
CA LYS A 176 -0.88 4.54 -10.87
C LYS A 176 -0.49 5.49 -9.73
N TRP A 177 -1.38 6.38 -9.33
CA TRP A 177 -1.16 7.33 -8.24
C TRP A 177 -0.91 6.63 -6.89
N LEU A 178 -1.80 5.71 -6.49
CA LEU A 178 -1.66 5.00 -5.23
C LEU A 178 -0.45 4.04 -5.22
N SER A 179 -0.11 3.46 -6.38
CA SER A 179 1.10 2.64 -6.55
C SER A 179 2.37 3.48 -6.46
N ASN A 180 2.35 4.73 -6.92
CA ASN A 180 3.48 5.64 -6.72
C ASN A 180 3.67 5.98 -5.24
N ILE A 181 2.57 6.23 -4.51
CA ILE A 181 2.63 6.46 -3.05
C ILE A 181 3.16 5.21 -2.34
N ASP A 182 2.76 4.01 -2.75
CA ASP A 182 3.22 2.75 -2.14
C ASP A 182 4.74 2.57 -2.35
N ARG A 183 5.19 2.77 -3.59
CA ARG A 183 6.59 2.57 -3.99
C ARG A 183 7.52 3.64 -3.46
N PHE A 184 7.16 4.92 -3.56
CA PHE A 184 8.02 6.05 -3.23
C PHE A 184 7.64 6.75 -1.91
N GLY A 185 6.52 6.42 -1.30
CA GLY A 185 6.04 7.09 -0.09
C GLY A 185 5.42 8.46 -0.34
N PHE A 186 5.39 8.96 -1.58
CA PHE A 186 4.67 10.18 -1.95
C PHE A 186 4.34 10.21 -3.45
N CYS A 187 3.44 11.09 -3.86
CA CYS A 187 3.19 11.41 -5.27
C CYS A 187 2.60 12.82 -5.40
N PHE A 188 3.04 13.56 -6.41
CA PHE A 188 2.41 14.81 -6.81
C PHE A 188 1.18 14.54 -7.69
N VAL A 189 0.22 15.47 -7.63
CA VAL A 189 -0.89 15.58 -8.57
C VAL A 189 -0.86 16.98 -9.15
N SER A 190 -0.60 17.09 -10.45
CA SER A 190 -0.52 18.36 -11.17
C SER A 190 -1.85 18.72 -11.85
N GLY A 191 -2.10 20.01 -12.05
CA GLY A 191 -3.31 20.49 -12.72
C GLY A 191 -4.58 20.40 -11.87
N VAL A 192 -4.45 20.27 -10.54
CA VAL A 192 -5.60 20.35 -9.64
C VAL A 192 -6.13 21.79 -9.69
N PRO A 193 -7.44 22.05 -9.89
CA PRO A 193 -7.96 23.40 -9.73
C PRO A 193 -7.62 23.95 -8.35
N ALA A 194 -7.05 25.16 -8.27
CA ALA A 194 -6.58 25.78 -7.03
C ALA A 194 -7.74 26.24 -6.12
N THR A 195 -8.61 25.30 -5.75
CA THR A 195 -9.74 25.52 -4.84
C THR A 195 -9.80 24.42 -3.77
N PRO A 196 -10.36 24.72 -2.59
CA PRO A 196 -10.63 23.73 -1.56
C PRO A 196 -11.46 22.54 -2.06
N GLU A 197 -12.49 22.80 -2.86
CA GLU A 197 -13.47 21.80 -3.31
C GLU A 197 -12.81 20.73 -4.18
N ALA A 198 -11.96 21.12 -5.13
CA ALA A 198 -11.24 20.17 -5.98
C ALA A 198 -10.26 19.30 -5.17
N THR A 199 -9.68 19.86 -4.11
CA THR A 199 -8.77 19.13 -3.22
C THR A 199 -9.53 18.13 -2.34
N GLU A 200 -10.70 18.52 -1.86
CA GLU A 200 -11.59 17.65 -1.11
C GLU A 200 -12.09 16.49 -1.98
N GLU A 201 -12.47 16.77 -3.23
CA GLU A 201 -12.85 15.77 -4.22
C GLU A 201 -11.70 14.80 -4.52
N LEU A 202 -10.49 15.33 -4.75
CA LEU A 202 -9.27 14.53 -4.95
C LEU A 202 -8.98 13.63 -3.74
N SER A 203 -9.18 14.13 -2.53
CA SER A 203 -9.00 13.34 -1.30
C SER A 203 -10.03 12.20 -1.21
N LYS A 204 -11.30 12.52 -1.49
CA LYS A 204 -12.42 11.55 -1.52
C LYS A 204 -12.28 10.49 -2.60
N ARG A 205 -11.52 10.75 -3.66
CA ARG A 205 -11.18 9.78 -4.71
C ARG A 205 -10.42 8.58 -4.15
N ILE A 206 -9.59 8.80 -3.13
CA ILE A 206 -8.87 7.75 -2.41
C ILE A 206 -9.83 7.07 -1.41
N ALA A 207 -10.31 7.82 -0.42
CA ALA A 207 -11.20 7.34 0.63
C ALA A 207 -11.86 8.50 1.39
N PHE A 208 -12.64 8.20 2.43
CA PHE A 208 -13.19 9.25 3.29
C PHE A 208 -12.08 9.99 4.04
N ILE A 209 -12.32 11.27 4.31
CA ILE A 209 -11.40 12.14 5.02
C ILE A 209 -11.49 11.88 6.52
N ARG A 210 -10.34 11.70 7.17
CA ARG A 210 -10.23 11.50 8.62
C ARG A 210 -10.47 12.81 9.35
N GLU A 211 -11.49 12.83 10.20
CA GLU A 211 -11.74 13.94 11.12
C GLU A 211 -10.71 13.97 12.25
N THR A 212 -10.21 15.16 12.55
CA THR A 212 -9.27 15.42 13.66
C THR A 212 -9.73 16.64 14.44
N GLN A 213 -9.01 17.02 15.50
CA GLN A 213 -9.28 18.27 16.22
C GLN A 213 -9.06 19.54 15.39
N TYR A 214 -8.35 19.42 14.27
CA TYR A 214 -8.18 20.49 13.29
C TYR A 214 -9.33 20.55 12.28
N GLY A 215 -10.33 19.68 12.41
CA GLY A 215 -11.45 19.53 11.48
C GLY A 215 -11.26 18.35 10.52
N LYS A 216 -12.20 18.21 9.58
CA LYS A 216 -12.17 17.19 8.51
C LYS A 216 -11.23 17.61 7.38
N PHE A 217 -11.52 18.73 6.76
CA PHE A 217 -10.74 19.32 5.68
C PHE A 217 -10.26 20.68 6.16
N TRP A 218 -8.97 20.94 6.01
CA TRP A 218 -8.35 22.19 6.47
C TRP A 218 -8.07 23.08 5.28
N ASP A 219 -8.47 24.34 5.40
CA ASP A 219 -8.17 25.44 4.48
C ASP A 219 -7.72 26.60 5.36
N PHE A 220 -6.42 26.89 5.31
CA PHE A 220 -5.81 27.76 6.30
C PHE A 220 -4.74 28.67 5.70
N THR A 221 -4.48 29.73 6.46
CA THR A 221 -3.36 30.65 6.30
C THR A 221 -2.59 30.70 7.63
N SER A 222 -1.40 31.29 7.64
CA SER A 222 -0.64 31.49 8.89
C SER A 222 -1.21 32.64 9.73
N ASP A 223 -2.35 32.39 10.37
CA ASP A 223 -3.05 33.33 11.26
C ASP A 223 -3.08 32.88 12.73
N LEU A 224 -2.40 31.78 13.07
CA LEU A 224 -2.45 31.16 14.40
C LEU A 224 -3.86 30.79 14.86
N ALA A 225 -4.80 30.50 13.94
CA ALA A 225 -6.16 30.09 14.31
C ALA A 225 -6.25 28.78 15.10
N LYS A 226 -5.17 27.99 15.15
CA LYS A 226 -5.02 26.77 15.93
C LYS A 226 -3.70 26.79 16.69
N GLY A 227 -3.67 26.18 17.87
CA GLY A 227 -2.49 26.03 18.72
C GLY A 227 -1.45 25.04 18.20
N ASP A 228 -1.02 25.20 16.94
CA ASP A 228 -0.08 24.31 16.24
C ASP A 228 0.95 25.12 15.43
N THR A 229 2.21 24.71 15.47
CA THR A 229 3.33 25.40 14.77
C THR A 229 3.15 25.45 13.26
N ALA A 230 2.34 24.56 12.66
CA ALA A 230 1.93 24.60 11.27
C ALA A 230 1.23 25.91 10.86
N TYR A 231 0.62 26.64 11.82
CA TYR A 231 -0.08 27.91 11.59
C TYR A 231 0.83 29.15 11.78
N THR A 232 2.13 28.95 11.97
CA THR A 232 3.14 30.02 12.01
C THR A 232 3.77 30.27 10.64
N THR A 233 4.69 31.23 10.53
CA THR A 233 5.56 31.45 9.35
C THR A 233 6.96 30.84 9.51
N LEU A 234 7.20 30.14 10.64
CA LEU A 234 8.49 29.53 10.95
C LEU A 234 8.76 28.32 10.05
N ALA A 235 10.04 28.04 9.86
CA ALA A 235 10.48 26.81 9.22
C ALA A 235 10.10 25.60 10.09
N LEU A 236 9.74 24.51 9.44
CA LEU A 236 9.47 23.23 10.07
C LEU A 236 10.48 22.22 9.53
N GLY A 237 11.23 21.59 10.44
CA GLY A 237 12.14 20.51 10.09
C GLY A 237 11.38 19.25 9.65
N ALA A 238 12.10 18.23 9.18
CA ALA A 238 11.51 16.97 8.77
C ALA A 238 10.78 16.28 9.95
N HIS A 239 9.46 16.09 9.82
CA HIS A 239 8.60 15.42 10.79
C HIS A 239 7.51 14.57 10.11
N THR A 240 6.90 13.68 10.89
CA THR A 240 5.64 12.98 10.57
C THR A 240 4.55 13.53 11.46
N ASP A 241 3.36 13.72 10.93
CA ASP A 241 2.24 14.31 11.67
C ASP A 241 1.55 13.33 12.62
N ASN A 242 0.90 13.91 13.62
CA ASN A 242 0.06 13.23 14.59
C ASN A 242 0.78 12.13 15.39
N THR A 243 2.04 12.34 15.76
CA THR A 243 2.78 11.38 16.59
C THR A 243 2.20 11.23 17.99
N TYR A 244 1.24 12.07 18.38
CA TYR A 244 0.46 11.98 19.62
C TYR A 244 -0.83 11.15 19.52
N PHE A 245 -1.24 10.67 18.33
CA PHE A 245 -2.35 9.72 18.21
C PHE A 245 -1.88 8.28 18.40
N THR A 246 -2.66 7.42 19.05
CA THR A 246 -2.44 5.97 19.06
C THR A 246 -2.24 5.44 17.63
N ASP A 247 -3.15 5.84 16.75
CA ASP A 247 -3.14 5.59 15.32
C ASP A 247 -2.92 6.91 14.55
N PRO A 248 -1.69 7.23 14.09
CA PRO A 248 -1.41 8.44 13.33
C PRO A 248 -2.00 8.36 11.92
N CYS A 249 -2.29 9.51 11.30
CA CYS A 249 -2.79 9.56 9.93
C CYS A 249 -1.87 8.79 8.97
N GLY A 250 -2.47 8.11 7.98
CA GLY A 250 -1.75 7.29 7.01
C GLY A 250 -1.23 8.15 5.87
N LEU A 251 -2.16 8.78 5.13
CA LEU A 251 -1.82 9.76 4.11
C LEU A 251 -2.11 11.18 4.59
N GLN A 252 -1.24 12.10 4.16
CA GLN A 252 -1.43 13.53 4.31
C GLN A 252 -1.34 14.21 2.95
N LEU A 253 -2.31 15.08 2.68
CA LEU A 253 -2.44 15.77 1.40
C LEU A 253 -2.22 17.26 1.62
N PHE A 254 -1.35 17.90 0.82
CA PHE A 254 -1.15 19.34 0.84
C PHE A 254 -1.36 19.92 -0.54
N HIS A 255 -2.13 21.00 -0.64
CA HIS A 255 -2.33 21.74 -1.87
C HIS A 255 -2.15 23.24 -1.63
N LEU A 256 -1.24 23.85 -2.36
CA LEU A 256 -1.07 25.31 -2.37
C LEU A 256 -2.17 25.94 -3.21
N LEU A 257 -2.95 26.84 -2.61
CA LEU A 257 -4.02 27.58 -3.30
C LEU A 257 -3.51 28.94 -3.78
N SER A 258 -2.79 29.67 -2.93
CA SER A 258 -2.12 30.92 -3.30
C SER A 258 -0.94 31.24 -2.40
N HIS A 259 0.03 32.00 -2.92
CA HIS A 259 1.10 32.64 -2.16
C HIS A 259 1.27 34.07 -2.68
N GLU A 260 0.69 35.03 -1.96
CA GLU A 260 0.59 36.43 -2.36
C GLU A 260 1.61 37.28 -1.58
N ASN A 261 2.29 38.18 -2.28
CA ASN A 261 3.18 39.18 -1.70
C ASN A 261 4.25 38.59 -0.75
N GLY A 262 4.83 37.44 -1.13
CA GLY A 262 5.84 36.77 -0.33
C GLY A 262 6.70 35.77 -1.10
N THR A 263 7.64 35.17 -0.39
CA THR A 263 8.67 34.25 -0.86
C THR A 263 8.89 33.13 0.16
N GLY A 264 9.63 32.09 -0.23
CA GLY A 264 9.88 30.92 0.61
C GLY A 264 8.70 29.94 0.64
N GLY A 265 8.60 29.17 1.72
CA GLY A 265 7.55 28.16 1.90
C GLY A 265 7.73 26.94 1.01
N ALA A 266 8.99 26.66 0.62
CA ALA A 266 9.37 25.47 -0.11
C ALA A 266 9.08 24.25 0.76
N THR A 267 8.46 23.22 0.17
CA THR A 267 8.15 21.95 0.81
C THR A 267 9.42 21.11 0.91
N LEU A 268 9.64 20.53 2.08
CA LEU A 268 10.67 19.52 2.34
C LEU A 268 10.05 18.14 2.32
N LEU A 269 10.71 17.18 1.67
CA LEU A 269 10.41 15.76 1.75
C LEU A 269 11.70 14.98 2.07
N VAL A 270 11.62 14.02 2.99
CA VAL A 270 12.74 13.12 3.36
C VAL A 270 12.21 11.70 3.48
N ASP A 271 12.81 10.74 2.76
CA ASP A 271 12.47 9.33 2.90
C ASP A 271 13.03 8.78 4.22
N GLY A 272 12.16 8.63 5.22
CA GLY A 272 12.57 8.10 6.52
C GLY A 272 13.11 6.68 6.43
N PHE A 273 12.67 5.88 5.45
CA PHE A 273 13.17 4.52 5.27
C PHE A 273 14.58 4.50 4.67
N TYR A 274 14.89 5.45 3.79
CA TYR A 274 16.25 5.66 3.29
C TYR A 274 17.19 6.08 4.43
N VAL A 275 16.78 7.04 5.25
CA VAL A 275 17.60 7.49 6.38
C VAL A 275 17.77 6.36 7.41
N ALA A 276 16.73 5.57 7.66
CA ALA A 276 16.80 4.42 8.54
C ALA A 276 17.73 3.32 7.98
N SER A 277 17.82 3.13 6.66
CA SER A 277 18.74 2.14 6.07
C SER A 277 20.21 2.56 6.25
N ILE A 278 20.53 3.85 6.06
CA ILE A 278 21.85 4.41 6.36
C ILE A 278 22.19 4.21 7.85
N LEU A 279 21.23 4.51 8.72
CA LEU A 279 21.41 4.35 10.16
C LEU A 279 21.67 2.89 10.54
N LYS A 280 20.94 1.94 9.94
CA LYS A 280 21.11 0.50 10.16
C LYS A 280 22.51 0.02 9.77
N GLU A 281 23.06 0.55 8.69
CA GLU A 281 24.37 0.14 8.16
C GLU A 281 25.54 0.82 8.90
N LEU A 282 25.45 2.13 9.15
CA LEU A 282 26.56 2.92 9.67
C LEU A 282 26.53 3.12 11.20
N HIS A 283 25.35 3.03 11.81
CA HIS A 283 25.14 3.29 13.23
C HIS A 283 24.14 2.28 13.84
N PRO A 284 24.44 0.97 13.81
CA PRO A 284 23.50 -0.08 14.22
C PRO A 284 23.01 0.08 15.67
N ASP A 285 23.85 0.55 16.59
CA ASP A 285 23.45 0.80 17.99
C ASP A 285 22.41 1.92 18.10
N VAL A 286 22.56 2.97 17.28
CA VAL A 286 21.58 4.07 17.20
C VAL A 286 20.28 3.57 16.58
N TYR A 287 20.35 2.76 15.52
CA TYR A 287 19.18 2.13 14.91
C TYR A 287 18.39 1.31 15.94
N ASP A 288 19.09 0.49 16.72
CA ASP A 288 18.49 -0.34 17.76
C ASP A 288 17.80 0.50 18.86
N ILE A 289 18.46 1.55 19.35
CA ILE A 289 17.86 2.50 20.31
C ILE A 289 16.55 3.09 19.77
N LEU A 290 16.58 3.59 18.52
CA LEU A 290 15.41 4.22 17.89
C LEU A 290 14.30 3.23 17.52
N SER A 291 14.62 1.93 17.47
CA SER A 291 13.67 0.85 17.20
C SER A 291 12.99 0.32 18.48
N ARG A 292 13.60 0.52 19.64
CA ARG A 292 13.12 -0.06 20.91
C ARG A 292 12.55 0.97 21.88
N ILE A 293 13.13 2.17 21.95
CA ILE A 293 12.77 3.15 22.97
C ILE A 293 11.56 3.96 22.51
N PRO A 294 10.40 3.86 23.21
CA PRO A 294 9.21 4.61 22.83
C PRO A 294 9.38 6.09 23.15
N VAL A 295 8.84 6.94 22.26
CA VAL A 295 8.85 8.39 22.40
C VAL A 295 7.43 8.86 22.77
N PRO A 296 7.20 9.36 24.00
CA PRO A 296 5.92 9.93 24.38
C PRO A 296 5.71 11.24 23.62
N ALA A 297 4.46 11.51 23.26
CA ALA A 297 4.07 12.68 22.48
C ALA A 297 2.74 13.24 22.98
N HIS A 298 2.47 14.51 22.70
CA HIS A 298 1.22 15.15 23.05
C HIS A 298 0.85 16.28 22.09
N ALA A 299 -0.45 16.54 21.96
CA ALA A 299 -0.97 17.82 21.48
C ALA A 299 -1.88 18.40 22.56
N ALA A 300 -1.59 19.61 23.00
CA ALA A 300 -2.25 20.26 24.13
C ALA A 300 -2.36 21.78 23.96
N GLY A 301 -2.30 22.27 22.72
CA GLY A 301 -2.36 23.69 22.41
C GLY A 301 -3.75 24.31 22.62
N GLU A 302 -4.79 23.50 22.58
CA GLU A 302 -6.19 23.93 22.72
C GLU A 302 -6.72 23.67 24.15
N PRO A 303 -7.41 24.63 24.80
CA PRO A 303 -7.86 24.46 26.18
C PRO A 303 -8.81 23.28 26.42
N SER A 304 -9.57 22.88 25.40
CA SER A 304 -10.54 21.78 25.47
C SER A 304 -10.01 20.44 24.99
N GLU A 305 -8.73 20.35 24.59
CA GLU A 305 -8.21 19.18 23.90
C GLU A 305 -6.82 18.79 24.42
N LEU A 306 -6.65 17.50 24.71
CA LEU A 306 -5.39 16.93 25.14
C LEU A 306 -5.26 15.53 24.52
N PHE A 307 -4.40 15.40 23.53
CA PHE A 307 -4.12 14.12 22.88
C PHE A 307 -2.81 13.55 23.38
N ARG A 308 -2.83 12.26 23.69
CA ARG A 308 -1.67 11.42 23.99
C ARG A 308 -1.90 10.03 23.40
N PRO A 309 -0.85 9.33 22.99
CA PRO A 309 -0.99 7.97 22.48
C PRO A 309 -1.37 7.02 23.62
N SER A 310 -1.97 5.88 23.25
CA SER A 310 -2.18 4.74 24.15
C SER A 310 -1.37 3.55 23.62
N PRO A 311 -0.31 3.10 24.32
CA PRO A 311 0.05 3.49 25.68
C PRO A 311 0.69 4.90 25.77
N PRO A 312 0.60 5.58 26.94
CA PRO A 312 1.16 6.93 27.14
C PRO A 312 2.68 7.04 26.97
N SER A 313 3.41 5.92 27.05
CA SER A 313 4.84 5.87 26.73
C SER A 313 5.13 6.23 25.27
N GLY A 314 4.12 6.17 24.40
CA GLY A 314 4.25 6.37 22.97
C GLY A 314 4.86 5.15 22.28
N TYR A 315 5.48 5.39 21.13
CA TYR A 315 5.97 4.36 20.23
C TYR A 315 7.41 4.67 19.77
N PRO A 316 8.22 3.67 19.41
CA PRO A 316 9.55 3.90 18.87
C PRO A 316 9.51 4.69 17.56
N VAL A 317 10.63 5.34 17.25
CA VAL A 317 10.80 6.11 16.01
C VAL A 317 10.76 5.19 14.81
N LEU A 318 11.39 4.02 14.91
CA LEU A 318 11.43 3.00 13.87
C LEU A 318 10.59 1.81 14.33
N ARG A 319 9.47 1.52 13.65
CA ARG A 319 8.63 0.36 13.97
C ARG A 319 8.76 -0.72 12.91
N HIS A 320 8.84 -1.96 13.37
CA HIS A 320 8.98 -3.13 12.54
C HIS A 320 7.77 -4.04 12.63
N ASP A 321 7.51 -4.76 11.53
CA ASP A 321 6.63 -5.91 11.58
C ASP A 321 7.27 -7.00 12.47
N SER A 322 6.48 -7.58 13.38
CA SER A 322 6.98 -8.54 14.35
C SER A 322 7.30 -9.92 13.76
N ILE A 323 6.77 -10.22 12.58
CA ILE A 323 6.92 -11.52 11.91
C ILE A 323 8.03 -11.46 10.85
N THR A 324 8.03 -10.44 9.99
CA THR A 324 9.01 -10.30 8.91
C THR A 324 10.26 -9.55 9.35
N GLY A 325 10.15 -8.69 10.38
CA GLY A 325 11.22 -7.79 10.81
C GLY A 325 11.44 -6.59 9.87
N ASP A 326 10.56 -6.39 8.88
CA ASP A 326 10.64 -5.26 7.96
C ASP A 326 10.26 -3.95 8.67
N LEU A 327 10.90 -2.85 8.29
CA LEU A 327 10.53 -1.52 8.77
C LEU A 327 9.18 -1.12 8.14
N ILE A 328 8.16 -0.88 8.97
CA ILE A 328 6.80 -0.55 8.55
C ILE A 328 6.40 0.89 8.88
N GLN A 329 7.12 1.55 9.80
CA GLN A 329 6.82 2.94 10.14
C GLN A 329 8.05 3.72 10.61
N VAL A 330 8.11 4.99 10.19
CA VAL A 330 8.87 6.05 10.84
C VAL A 330 7.89 6.98 11.55
N ARG A 331 8.16 7.29 12.82
CA ARG A 331 7.34 8.16 13.66
C ARG A 331 8.23 9.16 14.39
N TRP A 332 8.35 10.34 13.83
CA TRP A 332 9.24 11.36 14.36
C TRP A 332 8.65 12.75 14.22
N ASN A 333 8.37 13.39 15.34
CA ASN A 333 8.14 14.83 15.39
C ASN A 333 8.77 15.33 16.69
N ASN A 334 9.80 16.15 16.59
CA ASN A 334 10.48 16.69 17.76
C ASN A 334 9.54 17.60 18.57
N ASP A 335 8.63 18.30 17.90
CA ASP A 335 7.81 19.35 18.51
C ASP A 335 6.59 18.76 19.24
N ASP A 336 6.11 17.60 18.81
CA ASP A 336 5.08 16.82 19.51
C ASP A 336 5.62 16.14 20.79
N ARG A 337 6.94 15.97 20.89
CA ARG A 337 7.57 15.11 21.90
C ARG A 337 7.26 15.59 23.31
N SER A 338 6.85 14.66 24.16
CA SER A 338 6.58 14.91 25.58
C SER A 338 7.80 14.56 26.45
N VAL A 339 7.61 14.67 27.76
CA VAL A 339 8.67 14.41 28.75
C VAL A 339 9.07 12.94 28.74
N MET A 340 10.36 12.66 28.55
CA MET A 340 10.95 11.32 28.68
C MET A 340 11.09 10.94 30.17
N ASN A 341 10.00 10.52 30.82
CA ASN A 341 9.97 10.24 32.26
C ASN A 341 10.05 8.74 32.64
N ALA A 342 10.22 7.85 31.66
CA ALA A 342 10.26 6.39 31.85
C ALA A 342 11.48 5.72 31.20
N LEU A 343 12.46 6.51 30.76
CA LEU A 343 13.70 6.01 30.16
C LEU A 343 14.64 5.49 31.26
N ASP A 344 15.31 4.37 31.00
CA ASP A 344 16.39 3.89 31.88
C ASP A 344 17.46 4.97 32.05
N PRO A 345 17.84 5.36 33.28
CA PRO A 345 18.86 6.38 33.53
C PRO A 345 20.18 6.17 32.76
N TYR A 346 20.60 4.93 32.54
CA TYR A 346 21.84 4.63 31.82
C TYR A 346 21.73 4.85 30.30
N LEU A 347 20.52 4.87 29.75
CA LEU A 347 20.27 5.08 28.32
C LEU A 347 19.99 6.55 27.96
N VAL A 348 19.92 7.45 28.94
CA VAL A 348 19.53 8.85 28.70
C VAL A 348 20.46 9.53 27.70
N GLU A 349 21.77 9.52 27.96
CA GLU A 349 22.74 10.16 27.08
C GLU A 349 22.80 9.49 25.69
N GLU A 350 22.74 8.16 25.66
CA GLU A 350 22.73 7.37 24.43
C GLU A 350 21.51 7.69 23.56
N TRP A 351 20.33 7.81 24.16
CA TRP A 351 19.10 8.19 23.46
C TRP A 351 19.19 9.61 22.89
N TYR A 352 19.72 10.58 23.65
CA TYR A 352 19.92 11.94 23.14
C TYR A 352 20.97 11.99 22.01
N ASN A 353 22.04 11.18 22.08
CA ASN A 353 23.00 11.04 20.99
C ASN A 353 22.41 10.34 19.77
N ALA A 354 21.52 9.37 19.98
CA ALA A 354 20.80 8.66 18.93
C ALA A 354 19.93 9.63 18.11
N ILE A 355 19.10 10.45 18.77
CA ILE A 355 18.25 11.43 18.06
C ILE A 355 19.07 12.55 17.41
N ARG A 356 20.26 12.90 17.93
CA ARG A 356 21.18 13.84 17.25
C ARG A 356 21.74 13.24 15.96
N THR A 357 22.10 11.96 15.97
CA THR A 357 22.58 11.25 14.79
C THR A 357 21.47 11.13 13.75
N TRP A 358 20.27 10.73 14.18
CA TRP A 358 19.07 10.71 13.34
C TRP A 358 18.80 12.07 12.69
N HIS A 359 18.75 13.13 13.50
CA HIS A 359 18.55 14.49 13.00
C HIS A 359 19.63 14.90 11.98
N LYS A 360 20.91 14.62 12.27
CA LYS A 360 22.01 14.92 11.33
C LYS A 360 21.84 14.22 9.98
N LEU A 361 21.36 12.98 9.96
CA LEU A 361 21.09 12.25 8.73
C LEU A 361 19.84 12.77 8.01
N LEU A 362 18.78 13.11 8.74
CA LEU A 362 17.58 13.73 8.17
C LEU A 362 17.92 15.06 7.47
N THR A 363 18.73 15.91 8.10
CA THR A 363 19.11 17.23 7.57
C THR A 363 20.34 17.20 6.64
N SER A 364 20.69 16.03 6.11
CA SER A 364 21.80 15.92 5.17
C SER A 364 21.37 16.37 3.78
N PRO A 365 22.22 17.05 2.98
CA PRO A 365 21.87 17.44 1.61
C PRO A 365 21.56 16.26 0.67
N ASP A 366 22.03 15.05 1.01
CA ASP A 366 21.67 13.85 0.28
C ASP A 366 20.30 13.30 0.69
N SER A 367 19.79 13.62 1.88
CA SER A 367 18.47 13.16 2.35
C SER A 367 17.33 14.10 1.98
N GLU A 368 17.60 15.41 1.94
CA GLU A 368 16.59 16.44 1.77
C GLU A 368 16.22 16.69 0.30
N TYR A 369 14.96 16.42 -0.05
CA TYR A 369 14.37 16.88 -1.30
C TYR A 369 13.52 18.14 -1.06
N TRP A 370 13.98 19.27 -1.60
CA TRP A 370 13.30 20.56 -1.49
C TRP A 370 12.59 20.90 -2.80
N VAL A 371 11.32 21.31 -2.72
CA VAL A 371 10.50 21.66 -3.88
C VAL A 371 9.59 22.84 -3.58
N GLN A 372 9.53 23.81 -4.50
CA GLN A 372 8.56 24.90 -4.42
C GLN A 372 7.24 24.45 -5.04
N LEU A 373 6.19 24.32 -4.24
CA LEU A 373 4.85 24.10 -4.77
C LEU A 373 4.33 25.36 -5.46
N THR A 374 3.59 25.16 -6.54
CA THR A 374 2.84 26.22 -7.24
C THR A 374 1.34 25.95 -7.09
N PRO A 375 0.48 26.99 -7.16
CA PRO A 375 -0.95 26.80 -7.24
C PRO A 375 -1.34 25.77 -8.30
N GLY A 376 -2.21 24.84 -7.92
CA GLY A 376 -2.66 23.73 -8.77
C GLY A 376 -1.77 22.48 -8.75
N THR A 377 -0.84 22.39 -7.81
CA THR A 377 -0.09 21.16 -7.52
C THR A 377 -0.37 20.71 -6.08
N ALA A 378 -0.90 19.49 -5.95
CA ALA A 378 -1.02 18.83 -4.67
C ALA A 378 0.13 17.81 -4.47
N VAL A 379 0.52 17.58 -3.23
CA VAL A 379 1.41 16.49 -2.84
C VAL A 379 0.68 15.59 -1.85
N VAL A 380 0.75 14.29 -2.06
CA VAL A 380 0.23 13.28 -1.12
C VAL A 380 1.39 12.48 -0.59
N ILE A 381 1.45 12.36 0.72
CA ILE A 381 2.58 11.82 1.46
C ILE A 381 2.07 10.64 2.29
N ASN A 382 2.75 9.50 2.21
CA ASN A 382 2.63 8.44 3.19
C ASN A 382 3.34 8.90 4.48
N ASN A 383 2.55 9.41 5.43
CA ASN A 383 3.03 9.99 6.68
C ASN A 383 3.67 8.95 7.62
N HIS A 384 3.52 7.65 7.32
CA HIS A 384 4.21 6.58 8.05
C HIS A 384 5.63 6.32 7.52
N ARG A 385 6.05 6.98 6.44
CA ARG A 385 7.36 6.78 5.81
C ARG A 385 8.11 8.07 5.54
N VAL A 386 7.46 9.00 4.85
CA VAL A 386 8.09 10.21 4.35
C VAL A 386 7.88 11.32 5.36
N LEU A 387 8.98 11.80 5.93
CA LEU A 387 8.97 13.00 6.74
C LEU A 387 8.85 14.20 5.82
N HIS A 388 8.22 15.25 6.31
CA HIS A 388 8.01 16.47 5.55
C HIS A 388 8.22 17.69 6.42
N GLY A 389 8.29 18.85 5.78
CA GLY A 389 8.52 20.11 6.46
C GLY A 389 8.39 21.26 5.47
N ARG A 390 8.84 22.44 5.89
CA ARG A 390 8.86 23.61 5.01
C ARG A 390 9.92 24.61 5.41
N SER A 391 10.40 25.38 4.43
CA SER A 391 11.22 26.55 4.73
C SER A 391 10.34 27.64 5.36
N ALA A 392 10.98 28.59 6.06
CA ALA A 392 10.31 29.81 6.47
C ALA A 392 9.75 30.57 5.26
N PHE A 393 8.76 31.41 5.48
CA PHE A 393 8.13 32.22 4.44
C PHE A 393 7.56 33.53 4.97
N ASP A 394 7.27 34.44 4.05
CA ASP A 394 6.52 35.68 4.29
C ASP A 394 5.33 35.80 3.32
N GLY A 395 4.56 36.88 3.47
CA GLY A 395 3.34 37.11 2.69
C GLY A 395 2.17 36.22 3.11
N LYS A 396 1.12 36.22 2.29
CA LYS A 396 -0.11 35.47 2.55
C LYS A 396 -0.07 34.15 1.77
N ARG A 397 0.08 33.04 2.49
CA ARG A 397 0.14 31.68 1.93
C ARG A 397 -1.08 30.89 2.35
N ARG A 398 -1.96 30.55 1.40
CA ARG A 398 -3.16 29.76 1.63
C ARG A 398 -2.94 28.33 1.16
N MET A 399 -3.08 27.39 2.09
CA MET A 399 -2.95 25.95 1.85
C MET A 399 -4.25 25.27 2.23
N CYS A 400 -4.53 24.14 1.58
CA CYS A 400 -5.54 23.23 2.07
C CYS A 400 -5.05 21.78 2.04
N GLY A 401 -5.85 20.91 2.65
CA GLY A 401 -5.62 19.48 2.57
C GLY A 401 -6.43 18.65 3.54
N ALA A 402 -6.03 17.38 3.63
CA ALA A 402 -6.78 16.34 4.31
C ALA A 402 -5.88 15.22 4.82
N TYR A 403 -6.40 14.49 5.82
CA TYR A 403 -5.82 13.24 6.29
C TYR A 403 -6.67 12.05 5.82
N ILE A 404 -6.02 10.94 5.51
CA ILE A 404 -6.66 9.64 5.24
C ILE A 404 -5.98 8.59 6.12
N GLY A 405 -6.74 7.63 6.67
CA GLY A 405 -6.16 6.55 7.45
C GLY A 405 -5.39 5.54 6.58
N MET A 406 -4.49 4.80 7.22
CA MET A 406 -3.64 3.84 6.51
C MET A 406 -4.46 2.68 5.95
N ASP A 407 -5.43 2.20 6.72
CA ASP A 407 -6.29 1.07 6.35
C ASP A 407 -7.16 1.38 5.12
N GLU A 408 -7.72 2.58 5.06
CA GLU A 408 -8.53 3.00 3.91
C GLU A 408 -7.70 3.10 2.64
N TYR A 409 -6.49 3.65 2.73
CA TYR A 409 -5.56 3.73 1.62
C TYR A 409 -5.16 2.33 1.13
N HIS A 410 -4.71 1.45 2.01
CA HIS A 410 -4.33 0.07 1.66
C HIS A 410 -5.51 -0.72 1.09
N SER A 411 -6.71 -0.56 1.66
CA SER A 411 -7.93 -1.18 1.13
C SER A 411 -8.21 -0.73 -0.31
N LYS A 412 -8.15 0.58 -0.58
CA LYS A 412 -8.35 1.13 -1.93
C LYS A 412 -7.31 0.59 -2.91
N LEU A 413 -6.03 0.61 -2.54
CA LEU A 413 -4.95 0.09 -3.39
C LEU A 413 -5.14 -1.40 -3.69
N ALA A 414 -5.42 -2.22 -2.68
CA ALA A 414 -5.63 -3.66 -2.85
C ALA A 414 -6.81 -3.98 -3.78
N VAL A 415 -7.93 -3.26 -3.65
CA VAL A 415 -9.08 -3.40 -4.55
C VAL A 415 -8.71 -3.04 -6.00
N LEU A 416 -7.93 -1.99 -6.20
CA LEU A 416 -7.49 -1.58 -7.53
C LEU A 416 -6.51 -2.60 -8.12
N GLN A 417 -5.53 -3.07 -7.35
CA GLN A 417 -4.60 -4.11 -7.79
C GLN A 417 -5.37 -5.38 -8.20
N GLU A 418 -6.35 -5.82 -7.43
CA GLU A 418 -7.21 -6.96 -7.78
C GLU A 418 -7.99 -6.73 -9.09
N LYS A 419 -8.61 -5.54 -9.23
CA LYS A 419 -9.37 -5.13 -10.43
C LYS A 419 -8.51 -5.20 -11.70
N PHE A 420 -7.21 -4.90 -11.60
CA PHE A 420 -6.32 -4.81 -12.76
C PHE A 420 -5.34 -5.99 -12.93
N ALA A 421 -5.17 -6.84 -11.91
CA ALA A 421 -4.38 -8.07 -11.98
C ALA A 421 -5.08 -9.18 -12.80
N THR A 422 -6.41 -9.16 -12.85
CA THR A 422 -7.28 -10.19 -13.44
C THR A 422 -7.22 -10.30 -14.98
N ASN A 423 -6.38 -9.52 -15.66
CA ASN A 423 -6.08 -9.73 -17.09
C ASN A 423 -5.08 -10.88 -17.36
N SER A 424 -4.67 -11.65 -16.34
CA SER A 424 -3.69 -12.73 -16.53
C SER A 424 -4.10 -14.14 -16.09
N VAL A 425 -4.94 -14.40 -15.06
CA VAL A 425 -5.37 -15.78 -14.73
C VAL A 425 -6.73 -15.88 -13.99
N SER A 426 -7.64 -16.68 -14.58
CA SER A 426 -8.83 -17.37 -14.03
C SER A 426 -10.23 -16.70 -14.01
N HIS A 427 -11.17 -17.49 -14.52
CA HIS A 427 -12.60 -17.24 -14.69
C HIS A 427 -13.37 -17.27 -13.35
N SER A 428 -13.86 -16.11 -12.92
CA SER A 428 -15.07 -15.99 -12.11
C SER A 428 -16.18 -15.47 -13.02
N THR A 429 -17.30 -16.19 -13.11
CA THR A 429 -18.47 -15.82 -13.91
C THR A 429 -19.30 -14.67 -13.31
N ASP A 430 -18.84 -14.07 -12.21
CA ASP A 430 -19.32 -12.79 -11.70
C ASP A 430 -18.10 -11.87 -11.58
N ALA A 431 -17.97 -10.90 -12.49
CA ALA A 431 -16.85 -9.97 -12.56
C ALA A 431 -16.69 -9.07 -11.30
N ASN A 432 -17.61 -9.16 -10.33
CA ASN A 432 -17.67 -8.32 -9.13
C ASN A 432 -17.56 -9.08 -7.79
N LYS A 433 -17.23 -10.37 -7.76
CA LYS A 433 -17.14 -11.14 -6.50
C LYS A 433 -15.75 -11.68 -6.24
N ARG A 434 -15.08 -11.16 -5.20
CA ARG A 434 -13.81 -11.68 -4.68
C ARG A 434 -13.94 -13.16 -4.31
N SER A 435 -12.95 -13.97 -4.67
CA SER A 435 -12.91 -15.41 -4.34
C SER A 435 -12.89 -15.65 -2.82
N VAL A 436 -13.50 -16.74 -2.34
CA VAL A 436 -13.36 -17.18 -0.92
C VAL A 436 -11.94 -17.68 -0.60
N TRP A 437 -11.13 -17.89 -1.64
CA TRP A 437 -9.71 -18.27 -1.59
C TRP A 437 -8.78 -17.12 -1.97
N SER A 438 -9.28 -15.88 -1.98
CA SER A 438 -8.41 -14.72 -2.22
C SER A 438 -7.27 -14.72 -1.21
N VAL A 439 -6.06 -14.43 -1.68
CA VAL A 439 -4.86 -14.30 -0.83
C VAL A 439 -4.82 -12.98 -0.07
N ALA A 440 -5.79 -12.08 -0.30
CA ALA A 440 -5.87 -10.77 0.33
C ALA A 440 -6.43 -10.81 1.77
N PHE A 441 -6.97 -11.94 2.25
CA PHE A 441 -7.55 -12.07 3.60
C PHE A 441 -7.61 -13.50 4.15
#